data_AF-A0A431KY47-F1
#
_entry.id   AF-A0A431KY47-F1
#
_cell.length_a   1.000
_cell.length_b   1.000
_cell.length_c   1.000
_cell.angle_alpha   90.00
_cell.angle_beta   90.00
_cell.angle_gamma   90.00
#
_symmetry.space_group_name_H-M   'P 1'
#
loop_
_entity.id
_entity.type
_entity.pdbx_description
1 polymer ?
#
loop_
_entity_poly.entity_id
_entity_poly.type
_entity_poly.pdbx_seq_one_letter_code
_entity_poly.pdbx_strand_id
1 'polypeptide(L)'
;MTVRRNLIRLTAVLWCCALSAAFGQGVTPVRVFTTSYPPYAAPELPQQGAAVQMLRDILETQGLQASIDFLPWARVMPREVV
;
A
#
# COMPACT_ATOMS: atom_id res chain seq x y z
N MET A 1 -19.07 -20.47 -43.15
CA MET A 1 -19.62 -20.10 -41.82
C MET A 1 -18.61 -20.20 -40.66
N THR A 2 -17.37 -20.63 -40.89
CA THR A 2 -16.35 -20.89 -39.84
C THR A 2 -15.67 -19.63 -39.30
N VAL A 3 -15.51 -18.59 -40.14
CA VAL A 3 -14.76 -17.35 -39.81
C VAL A 3 -15.47 -16.50 -38.75
N ARG A 4 -16.80 -16.32 -38.86
CA ARG A 4 -17.61 -15.56 -37.87
C ARG A 4 -17.55 -16.18 -36.47
N ARG A 5 -17.50 -17.51 -36.37
CA ARG A 5 -17.46 -18.23 -35.10
C ARG A 5 -16.08 -18.13 -34.41
N ASN A 6 -15.01 -17.99 -35.19
CA ASN A 6 -13.66 -17.74 -34.66
C ASN A 6 -13.48 -16.27 -34.22
N LEU A 7 -14.09 -15.32 -34.93
CA LEU A 7 -14.09 -13.89 -34.56
C LEU A 7 -14.74 -13.65 -33.20
N ILE A 8 -15.91 -14.26 -32.93
CA ILE A 8 -16.61 -14.12 -31.63
C ILE A 8 -15.78 -14.70 -30.48
N ARG A 9 -15.09 -15.82 -30.70
CA ARG A 9 -14.21 -16.44 -29.70
C ARG A 9 -13.00 -15.56 -29.40
N LEU A 10 -12.37 -14.98 -30.41
CA LEU A 10 -11.23 -14.07 -30.25
C LEU A 10 -11.62 -12.82 -29.47
N THR A 11 -12.77 -12.21 -29.77
CA THR A 11 -13.26 -11.05 -29.01
C THR A 11 -13.57 -11.39 -27.55
N ALA A 12 -14.14 -12.58 -27.29
CA ALA A 12 -14.43 -13.01 -25.92
C ALA A 12 -13.15 -13.27 -25.10
N VAL A 13 -12.12 -13.86 -25.70
CA VAL A 13 -10.82 -14.08 -25.03
C VAL A 13 -10.12 -12.75 -24.74
N LEU A 14 -10.14 -11.81 -25.68
CA LEU A 14 -9.57 -10.47 -25.48
C LEU A 14 -10.25 -9.72 -24.34
N TRP A 15 -11.58 -9.79 -24.26
CA TRP A 15 -12.35 -9.22 -23.16
C TRP A 15 -12.05 -9.89 -21.81
N CYS A 16 -11.90 -11.21 -21.79
CA CYS A 16 -11.58 -11.96 -20.58
C CYS A 16 -10.18 -11.58 -20.05
N CYS A 17 -9.18 -11.49 -20.93
CA CYS A 17 -7.82 -11.07 -20.55
C CYS A 17 -7.76 -9.62 -20.02
N ALA A 18 -8.54 -8.71 -20.61
CA ALA A 18 -8.61 -7.33 -20.15
C ALA A 18 -9.21 -7.21 -18.73
N LEU A 19 -10.22 -8.03 -18.40
CA LEU A 19 -10.81 -8.06 -17.06
C LEU A 19 -9.83 -8.60 -16.01
N SER A 20 -9.00 -9.59 -16.33
CA SER A 20 -8.05 -10.17 -15.37
C SER A 20 -6.91 -9.21 -14.98
N ALA A 21 -6.52 -8.28 -15.85
CA ALA A 21 -5.44 -7.34 -15.58
C ALA A 21 -5.77 -6.32 -14.46
N ALA A 22 -7.05 -6.04 -14.24
CA ALA A 22 -7.49 -5.09 -13.21
C ALA A 22 -7.41 -5.64 -11.77
N PHE A 23 -7.43 -6.96 -11.59
CA PHE A 23 -7.46 -7.60 -10.26
C PHE A 23 -6.08 -7.78 -9.62
N GLY A 24 -4.98 -7.49 -10.35
CA GLY A 24 -3.61 -7.73 -9.87
C GLY A 24 -2.97 -6.58 -9.07
N GLN A 25 -3.58 -5.40 -9.04
CA GLN A 25 -3.04 -4.24 -8.31
C GLN A 25 -3.56 -4.23 -6.88
N GLY A 26 -3.19 -5.24 -6.09
CA GLY A 26 -3.51 -5.32 -4.68
C GLY A 26 -2.59 -4.38 -3.88
N VAL A 27 -3.17 -3.43 -3.15
CA VAL A 27 -2.42 -2.60 -2.22
C VAL A 27 -1.86 -3.49 -1.11
N THR A 28 -0.55 -3.44 -0.88
CA THR A 28 0.11 -4.29 0.13
C THR A 28 0.12 -3.56 1.47
N PRO A 29 -0.53 -4.08 2.52
CA PRO A 29 -0.53 -3.44 3.83
C PRO A 29 0.83 -3.56 4.51
N VAL A 30 1.32 -2.47 5.08
CA VAL A 30 2.58 -2.40 5.85
C VAL A 30 2.30 -1.78 7.21
N ARG A 31 2.88 -2.37 8.26
CA ARG A 31 2.79 -1.83 9.63
C ARG A 31 4.11 -1.17 9.99
N VAL A 32 4.04 0.08 10.42
CA VAL A 32 5.21 0.88 10.82
C VAL A 32 5.08 1.20 12.29
N PHE A 33 6.14 0.95 13.04
CA PHE A 33 6.22 1.28 14.45
C PHE A 33 7.08 2.52 14.65
N THR A 34 6.60 3.46 15.44
CA THR A 34 7.37 4.65 15.82
C THR A 34 7.04 5.05 17.26
N THR A 35 7.84 5.93 17.85
CA THR A 35 7.50 6.57 19.13
C THR A 35 6.80 7.91 18.88
N SER A 36 6.05 8.38 19.88
CA SER A 36 5.55 9.75 19.87
C SER A 36 6.71 10.73 20.06
N TYR A 37 6.86 11.64 19.11
CA TYR A 37 7.86 12.70 19.04
C TYR A 37 7.31 13.93 18.30
N PRO A 38 6.52 14.78 18.98
CA PRO A 38 6.03 16.04 18.41
C PRO A 38 7.17 16.99 18.02
N PRO A 39 6.99 17.84 16.98
CA PRO A 39 5.80 17.97 16.13
C PRO A 39 5.79 17.02 14.91
N TYR A 40 6.73 16.07 14.85
CA TYR A 40 6.99 15.29 13.63
C TYR A 40 6.15 14.02 13.52
N ALA A 41 5.92 13.33 14.64
CA ALA A 41 5.16 12.09 14.69
C ALA A 41 4.44 11.97 16.03
N ALA A 42 3.12 12.09 16.10
CA ALA A 42 2.36 11.81 17.33
C ALA A 42 0.89 11.49 17.01
N PRO A 43 0.21 10.67 17.82
CA PRO A 43 -1.18 10.26 17.55
C PRO A 43 -2.16 11.43 17.46
N GLU A 44 -1.93 12.49 18.22
CA GLU A 44 -2.85 13.62 18.39
C GLU A 44 -2.66 14.70 17.31
N LEU A 45 -1.60 14.60 16.50
CA LEU A 45 -1.30 15.58 15.45
C LEU A 45 -2.16 15.36 14.20
N PRO A 46 -2.47 16.42 13.43
CA PRO A 46 -3.02 16.29 12.10
C PRO A 46 -2.17 15.34 11.25
N GLN A 47 -2.81 14.38 10.58
CA GLN A 47 -2.15 13.34 9.79
C GLN A 47 -1.08 12.54 10.57
N GLN A 48 -1.14 12.59 11.91
CA GLN A 48 -0.16 12.03 12.84
C GLN A 48 1.25 12.68 12.75
N GLY A 49 1.36 13.87 12.17
CA GLY A 49 2.60 14.64 12.05
C GLY A 49 3.25 14.57 10.67
N ALA A 50 4.09 15.56 10.34
CA ALA A 50 4.65 15.75 9.01
C ALA A 50 5.52 14.56 8.54
N ALA A 51 6.25 13.91 9.45
CA ALA A 51 7.07 12.76 9.10
C ALA A 51 6.22 11.54 8.76
N VAL A 52 5.11 11.34 9.48
CA VAL A 52 4.16 10.24 9.22
C VAL A 52 3.46 10.45 7.89
N GLN A 53 3.00 11.67 7.61
CA GLN A 53 2.37 12.00 6.34
C GLN A 53 3.32 11.74 5.17
N MET A 54 4.54 12.27 5.23
CA MET A 54 5.54 12.06 4.19
C MET A 54 5.81 10.57 3.93
N LEU A 55 5.92 9.76 5.00
CA LEU A 55 6.11 8.33 4.87
C LEU A 55 4.94 7.65 4.17
N ARG A 56 3.69 8.02 4.50
CA ARG A 56 2.50 7.47 3.83
C ARG A 56 2.50 7.80 2.36
N ASP A 57 2.76 9.05 1.99
CA ASP A 57 2.77 9.50 0.60
C ASP A 57 3.79 8.69 -0.22
N ILE A 58 5.00 8.49 0.32
CA ILE A 58 6.05 7.69 -0.31
C ILE A 58 5.62 6.22 -0.46
N LEU A 59 5.02 5.62 0.57
CA LEU A 59 4.59 4.22 0.54
C LEU A 59 3.42 4.02 -0.44
N GLU A 60 2.49 4.98 -0.52
CA GLU A 60 1.37 4.94 -1.47
C GLU A 60 1.86 4.95 -2.92
N THR A 61 2.93 5.70 -3.24
CA THR A 61 3.54 5.65 -4.59
C THR A 61 4.09 4.28 -4.97
N GLN A 62 4.32 3.40 -3.99
CA GLN A 62 4.82 2.04 -4.17
C GLN A 62 3.69 0.99 -4.09
N GLY A 63 2.43 1.43 -4.04
CA GLY A 63 1.29 0.53 -3.85
C GLY A 63 1.24 -0.10 -2.46
N LEU A 64 1.90 0.53 -1.47
CA LEU A 64 1.90 0.10 -0.08
C LEU A 64 0.93 0.98 0.74
N GLN A 65 0.20 0.37 1.66
CA GLN A 65 -0.68 1.10 2.59
C GLN A 65 -0.14 0.99 4.01
N ALA A 66 0.28 2.12 4.55
CA ALA A 66 0.92 2.17 5.87
C ALA A 66 -0.11 2.32 7.01
N SER A 67 -0.03 1.44 8.00
CA SER A 67 -0.65 1.60 9.31
C SER A 67 0.44 1.96 10.33
N ILE A 68 0.21 3.00 11.13
CA ILE A 68 1.19 3.52 12.09
C ILE A 68 0.77 3.13 13.50
N ASP A 69 1.66 2.43 14.19
CA ASP A 69 1.49 2.07 15.59
C ASP A 69 2.52 2.83 16.44
N PHE A 70 2.02 3.60 17.40
CA PHE A 70 2.86 4.33 18.34
C PHE A 70 3.18 3.45 19.55
N LEU A 71 4.47 3.16 19.74
CA LEU A 71 4.97 2.34 20.84
C LEU A 71 6.04 3.09 21.64
N PRO A 72 6.21 2.79 22.95
CA PRO A 72 7.32 3.32 23.74
C PRO A 72 8.67 2.93 23.13
N TRP A 73 9.65 3.84 23.18
CA TRP A 73 10.96 3.69 22.54
C TRP A 73 11.66 2.35 22.85
N ALA A 74 11.51 1.87 24.08
CA ALA A 74 12.03 0.57 24.54
C ALA A 74 11.52 -0.65 23.76
N ARG A 75 10.46 -0.50 22.94
CA ARG A 75 9.89 -1.58 22.11
C ARG A 75 10.06 -1.37 20.61
N VAL A 76 10.52 -0.19 20.17
CA VAL A 76 10.67 0.14 18.74
C VAL A 76 12.08 -0.20 18.24
N MET A 77 13.10 -0.15 19.11
CA MET A 77 14.47 -0.49 18.73
C MET A 77 14.76 -2.00 18.87
N PRO A 78 15.29 -2.65 17.82
CA PRO A 78 15.92 -3.95 17.97
C PRO A 78 17.07 -3.85 18.97
N ARG A 79 17.30 -4.90 19.75
CA ARG A 79 18.34 -4.96 20.78
C ARG A 79 19.77 -4.68 20.25
N GLU A 80 19.96 -4.73 18.94
CA GLU A 80 21.23 -4.64 18.23
C GLU A 80 21.72 -3.19 17.99
N VAL A 81 20.90 -2.17 18.28
CA VAL A 81 21.17 -0.76 17.95
C VAL A 81 21.52 0.08 19.19
N VAL A 82 21.75 -0.54 20.35
CA VAL A 82 22.09 0.14 21.63
C VAL A 82 23.49 -0.23 22.09
#